data_AF-A0A960HMZ6-F1
#
_entry.id   AF-A0A960HMZ6-F1
#
_cell.length_a   1.000
_cell.length_b   1.000
_cell.length_c   1.000
_cell.angle_alpha   90.00
_cell.angle_beta   90.00
_cell.angle_gamma   90.00
#
_symmetry.space_group_name_H-M   'P 1'
#
loop_
_entity.id
_entity.type
_entity.pdbx_description
1 polymer ?
#
loop_
_entity_poly.entity_id
_entity_poly.type
_entity_poly.pdbx_seq_one_letter_code
_entity_poly.pdbx_strand_id
1 'polypeptide(L)'
;MVTNTAKAFANVAFTGSLIVLALLMVGILVYAKRRPVGTPLTWGEAMAAAVYVTFAMFWAFGVVPHQWLTYAEGDLAMRSDAILAGPGSTGLFDWLPIVISKQTLSDTVAVTLYMLAFGG
;
A
#
# COMPACT_ATOMS: atom_id res chain seq x y z
N MET A 1 -3.46 10.71 -28.13
CA MET A 1 -2.90 11.51 -27.03
C MET A 1 -3.94 11.54 -25.92
N VAL A 2 -3.92 10.56 -25.01
CA VAL A 2 -4.95 10.41 -23.96
C VAL A 2 -4.46 11.13 -22.70
N THR A 3 -5.33 11.97 -22.15
CA THR A 3 -5.09 12.86 -21.01
C THR A 3 -4.86 12.11 -19.69
N ASN A 4 -4.04 12.72 -18.85
CA ASN A 4 -3.25 12.19 -17.73
C ASN A 4 -4.01 11.53 -16.56
N THR A 5 -5.34 11.52 -16.54
CA THR A 5 -6.14 10.80 -15.54
C THR A 5 -6.20 9.30 -15.78
N ALA A 6 -6.04 8.84 -17.04
CA ALA A 6 -6.05 7.42 -17.41
C ALA A 6 -4.89 6.61 -16.79
N LYS A 7 -3.82 7.27 -16.32
CA LYS A 7 -2.68 6.63 -15.65
C LYS A 7 -2.80 6.60 -14.11
N ALA A 8 -3.67 7.43 -13.51
CA ALA A 8 -4.06 7.31 -12.10
C ALA A 8 -4.87 6.03 -11.82
N PHE A 9 -5.40 5.42 -12.89
CA PHE A 9 -6.15 4.16 -12.95
C PHE A 9 -5.35 3.00 -13.57
N ALA A 10 -4.03 3.13 -13.75
CA ALA A 10 -3.24 2.11 -14.46
C ALA A 10 -3.35 0.72 -13.83
N ASN A 11 -3.60 0.62 -12.51
CA ASN A 11 -4.07 -0.61 -11.87
C ASN A 11 -5.21 -0.32 -10.88
N VAL A 12 -6.42 -0.69 -11.29
CA VAL A 12 -7.67 -0.48 -10.53
C VAL A 12 -7.62 -1.14 -9.16
N ALA A 13 -6.96 -2.31 -9.04
CA ALA A 13 -6.91 -3.05 -7.79
C ALA A 13 -6.03 -2.35 -6.75
N PHE A 14 -4.87 -1.82 -7.17
CA PHE A 14 -4.01 -1.04 -6.27
C PHE A 14 -4.68 0.26 -5.84
N THR A 15 -5.19 1.07 -6.78
CA THR A 15 -5.88 2.33 -6.45
C THR A 15 -7.12 2.08 -5.60
N GLY A 16 -7.91 1.05 -5.93
CA GLY A 16 -9.08 0.65 -5.13
C GLY A 16 -8.70 0.26 -3.70
N SER A 17 -7.59 -0.46 -3.53
CA SER A 17 -7.11 -0.85 -2.19
C SER A 17 -6.76 0.36 -1.32
N LEU A 18 -6.16 1.40 -1.88
CA LEU A 18 -5.84 2.65 -1.19
C LEU A 18 -7.11 3.43 -0.81
N ILE A 19 -8.10 3.48 -1.71
CA ILE A 19 -9.38 4.14 -1.44
C ILE A 19 -10.11 3.43 -0.29
N VAL A 20 -10.18 2.10 -0.32
CA VAL A 20 -10.81 1.32 0.75
C VAL A 20 -10.08 1.55 2.08
N LEU A 21 -8.74 1.54 2.08
CA LEU A 21 -7.96 1.84 3.28
C LEU A 21 -8.29 3.25 3.83
N ALA A 22 -8.33 4.26 2.98
CA ALA A 22 -8.68 5.62 3.38
C ALA A 22 -10.10 5.70 3.96
N LEU A 23 -11.07 5.00 3.36
CA LEU A 23 -12.44 4.93 3.88
C LEU A 23 -12.53 4.24 5.24
N LEU A 24 -11.75 3.17 5.45
CA LEU A 24 -11.67 2.49 6.75
C LEU A 24 -11.11 3.42 7.83
N MET A 25 -10.04 4.15 7.52
CA MET A 25 -9.45 5.13 8.45
C MET A 25 -10.40 6.29 8.75
N VAL A 26 -11.06 6.84 7.72
CA VAL A 26 -12.09 7.88 7.91
C VAL A 26 -13.24 7.35 8.77
N GLY A 27 -13.67 6.11 8.58
CA GLY A 27 -14.70 5.47 9.42
C GLY A 27 -14.32 5.46 10.90
N ILE A 28 -13.08 5.09 11.23
CA ILE A 28 -12.54 5.13 12.60
C ILE A 28 -12.56 6.55 13.14
N LEU A 29 -12.04 7.52 12.39
CA LEU A 29 -11.94 8.92 12.85
C LEU A 29 -13.32 9.57 13.04
N VAL A 30 -14.26 9.30 12.13
CA VAL A 30 -15.64 9.81 12.23
C VAL A 30 -16.34 9.21 13.45
N TYR A 31 -16.18 7.90 13.69
CA TYR A 31 -16.73 7.25 14.88
C TYR A 31 -16.10 7.82 16.16
N ALA A 32 -14.78 7.91 16.23
CA ALA A 32 -14.04 8.42 17.39
C ALA A 32 -14.44 9.86 17.75
N LYS A 33 -14.64 10.72 16.74
CA LYS A 33 -15.04 12.12 16.94
C LYS A 33 -16.49 12.28 17.44
N ARG A 34 -17.39 11.37 17.06
CA ARG A 34 -18.82 11.45 17.41
C ARG A 34 -19.14 10.84 18.77
N ARG A 35 -18.27 9.97 19.30
CA ARG A 35 -18.52 9.23 20.52
C ARG A 35 -18.23 10.09 21.77
N PRO A 36 -19.18 10.21 22.72
CA PRO A 36 -18.89 10.84 24.01
C PRO A 36 -17.81 10.07 24.78
N VAL A 37 -16.93 10.81 25.46
CA VAL A 37 -15.85 10.22 26.27
C VAL A 37 -16.47 9.47 27.45
N GLY A 38 -16.00 8.24 27.70
CA GLY A 38 -16.43 7.42 28.83
C GLY A 38 -17.69 6.58 28.58
N THR A 39 -18.33 6.67 27.41
CA THR A 39 -19.46 5.80 27.06
C THR A 39 -18.95 4.36 26.84
N PRO A 40 -19.39 3.35 27.62
CA PRO A 40 -18.96 1.97 27.41
C PRO A 40 -19.48 1.42 26.07
N LEU A 41 -18.80 0.42 25.50
CA LEU A 41 -19.38 -0.38 24.42
C LEU A 41 -20.26 -1.47 25.04
N THR A 42 -21.42 -1.70 24.45
CA THR A 42 -22.11 -2.97 24.67
C THR A 42 -21.28 -4.12 24.10
N TRP A 43 -21.55 -5.35 24.55
CA TRP A 43 -20.83 -6.53 24.06
C TRP A 43 -20.93 -6.67 22.53
N GLY A 44 -22.10 -6.44 21.95
CA GLY A 44 -22.31 -6.51 20.50
C GLY A 44 -21.53 -5.44 19.73
N GLU A 45 -21.52 -4.20 20.22
CA GLU A 45 -20.73 -3.12 19.62
C GLU A 45 -19.22 -3.38 19.71
N ALA A 46 -18.77 -3.97 20.83
CA ALA A 46 -17.37 -4.38 20.99
C ALA A 46 -16.97 -5.45 19.97
N MET A 47 -17.83 -6.44 19.73
CA MET A 47 -17.57 -7.48 18.70
C MET A 47 -17.51 -6.88 17.30
N ALA A 48 -18.45 -5.99 16.95
CA ALA A 48 -18.46 -5.31 15.65
C ALA A 48 -17.20 -4.43 15.46
N ALA A 49 -16.81 -3.68 16.49
CA ALA A 49 -15.60 -2.87 16.46
C ALA A 49 -14.33 -3.74 16.31
N ALA A 50 -14.26 -4.87 17.01
CA ALA A 50 -13.13 -5.80 16.90
C ALA A 50 -13.00 -6.37 15.48
N VAL A 51 -14.10 -6.80 14.86
CA VAL A 51 -14.11 -7.29 13.47
C VAL A 51 -13.68 -6.18 12.52
N TYR A 52 -14.20 -4.97 12.69
CA TYR A 52 -13.87 -3.83 11.84
C TYR A 52 -12.39 -3.48 11.91
N VAL A 53 -11.81 -3.36 13.11
CA VAL A 53 -10.39 -3.04 13.30
C VAL A 53 -9.50 -4.16 12.79
N THR A 54 -9.84 -5.42 13.06
CA THR A 54 -9.09 -6.58 12.55
C THR A 54 -9.11 -6.61 11.02
N PHE A 55 -10.26 -6.35 10.40
CA PHE A 55 -10.38 -6.25 8.95
C PHE A 55 -9.56 -5.09 8.40
N ALA A 56 -9.57 -3.92 9.05
CA ALA A 56 -8.77 -2.79 8.63
C ALA A 56 -7.26 -3.07 8.72
N MET A 57 -6.80 -3.75 9.77
CA MET A 57 -5.41 -4.20 9.89
C MET A 57 -5.06 -5.23 8.81
N PHE A 58 -5.92 -6.21 8.56
CA PHE A 58 -5.74 -7.16 7.46
C PHE A 58 -5.68 -6.46 6.10
N TRP A 59 -6.51 -5.45 5.87
CA TRP A 59 -6.51 -4.70 4.62
C TRP A 59 -5.22 -3.90 4.43
N ALA A 60 -4.81 -3.17 5.48
CA ALA A 60 -3.62 -2.35 5.48
C ALA A 60 -2.33 -3.17 5.32
N PHE A 61 -2.27 -4.35 5.96
CA PHE A 61 -1.10 -5.23 5.93
C PHE A 61 -1.12 -6.20 4.74
N GLY A 62 -2.22 -6.90 4.53
CA GLY A 62 -2.31 -7.97 3.55
C GLY A 62 -2.62 -7.44 2.16
N VAL A 63 -3.65 -6.60 2.01
CA VAL A 63 -4.20 -6.27 0.69
C VAL A 63 -3.40 -5.18 0.01
N VAL A 64 -3.23 -4.01 0.64
CA VAL A 64 -2.59 -2.85 -0.02
C VAL A 64 -1.17 -3.16 -0.53
N PRO A 65 -0.26 -3.76 0.27
CA PRO A 65 1.09 -4.06 -0.18
C PRO A 65 1.11 -5.16 -1.26
N HIS A 66 0.22 -6.15 -1.15
CA HIS A 66 0.08 -7.18 -2.17
C HIS A 66 -0.38 -6.61 -3.52
N GLN A 67 -1.34 -5.68 -3.51
CA GLN A 67 -1.80 -5.02 -4.73
C GLN A 67 -0.71 -4.14 -5.35
N TRP A 68 0.12 -3.50 -4.52
CA TRP A 68 1.31 -2.78 -5.01
C TRP A 68 2.29 -3.72 -5.73
N LEU A 69 2.69 -4.83 -5.09
CA LEU A 69 3.65 -5.77 -5.67
C LEU A 69 3.14 -6.36 -6.99
N THR A 70 1.85 -6.71 -7.03
CA THR A 70 1.20 -7.24 -8.24
C THR A 70 1.23 -6.22 -9.39
N TYR A 71 0.95 -4.95 -9.09
CA TYR A 71 1.04 -3.86 -10.07
C TYR A 71 2.49 -3.60 -10.52
N ALA A 72 3.42 -3.59 -9.58
CA ALA A 72 4.82 -3.26 -9.82
C ALA A 72 5.52 -4.32 -10.68
N GLU A 73 5.35 -5.60 -10.36
CA GLU A 73 5.99 -6.70 -11.11
C GLU A 73 5.29 -6.98 -12.45
N GLY A 74 3.98 -6.75 -12.52
CA GLY A 74 3.16 -6.92 -13.72
C GLY A 74 3.29 -5.74 -14.69
N ASP A 75 2.51 -4.68 -14.45
CA ASP A 75 2.31 -3.57 -15.40
C ASP A 75 3.53 -2.64 -15.48
N LEU A 76 4.23 -2.44 -14.37
CA LEU A 76 5.46 -1.63 -14.33
C LEU A 76 6.72 -2.43 -14.73
N ALA A 77 6.58 -3.74 -14.93
CA ALA A 77 7.67 -4.67 -15.26
C ALA A 77 8.92 -4.50 -14.35
N MET A 78 8.70 -4.25 -13.06
CA MET A 78 9.75 -4.14 -12.04
C MET A 78 10.25 -5.53 -11.63
N ARG A 79 10.82 -6.24 -12.60
CA ARG A 79 11.28 -7.63 -12.46
C ARG A 79 12.71 -7.70 -11.96
N SER A 80 13.12 -8.87 -11.47
CA SER A 80 14.49 -9.14 -11.02
C SER A 80 15.54 -8.86 -12.11
N ASP A 81 15.23 -9.18 -13.36
CA ASP A 81 16.10 -9.02 -14.52
C ASP A 81 16.20 -7.57 -15.04
N ALA A 82 15.28 -6.70 -14.62
CA ALA A 82 15.33 -5.29 -14.98
C ALA A 82 16.31 -4.55 -14.05
N ILE A 83 17.55 -4.38 -14.48
CA ILE A 83 18.60 -3.73 -13.69
C ILE A 83 18.37 -2.21 -13.65
N LEU A 84 18.34 -1.66 -12.44
CA LEU A 84 18.18 -0.24 -12.16
C LEU A 84 19.53 0.50 -12.03
N ALA A 85 20.53 -0.15 -11.42
CA ALA A 85 21.89 0.37 -11.24
C ALA A 85 22.91 -0.78 -11.13
N GLY A 86 24.15 -0.60 -11.61
CA GLY A 86 25.22 -1.62 -11.57
C GLY A 86 25.85 -1.94 -12.94
N PRO A 87 26.90 -2.77 -13.03
CA PRO A 87 27.60 -3.00 -14.29
C PRO A 87 26.69 -3.80 -15.26
N GLY A 88 26.38 -3.25 -16.44
CA GLY A 88 25.43 -3.84 -17.40
C GLY A 88 23.97 -3.34 -17.27
N SER A 89 23.75 -2.33 -16.42
CA SER A 89 22.49 -1.58 -16.30
C SER A 89 22.18 -0.76 -17.57
N THR A 90 20.89 -0.49 -17.80
CA THR A 90 20.40 0.51 -18.78
C THR A 90 19.88 1.78 -18.08
N GLY A 91 20.10 1.89 -16.77
CA GLY A 91 19.62 2.94 -15.88
C GLY A 91 20.71 3.94 -15.45
N LEU A 92 20.36 4.80 -14.49
CA LEU A 92 21.32 5.70 -13.85
C LEU A 92 22.22 4.85 -12.93
N PHE A 93 23.54 5.09 -12.95
CA PHE A 93 24.55 4.45 -12.07
C PHE A 93 25.16 3.11 -12.53
N ASP A 94 25.54 2.99 -13.80
CA ASP A 94 26.28 1.82 -14.35
C ASP A 94 27.67 1.59 -13.73
N TRP A 95 28.24 2.59 -13.06
CA TRP A 95 29.58 2.56 -12.48
C TRP A 95 29.63 1.93 -11.07
N LEU A 96 28.47 1.69 -10.45
CA LEU A 96 28.41 1.07 -9.12
C LEU A 96 28.80 -0.41 -9.21
N PRO A 97 29.63 -0.94 -8.30
CA PRO A 97 30.02 -2.36 -8.29
C PRO A 97 28.90 -3.30 -7.78
N ILE A 98 27.70 -2.77 -7.50
CA ILE A 98 26.56 -3.48 -6.92
C ILE A 98 25.41 -3.44 -7.93
N VAL A 99 24.79 -4.58 -8.19
CA VAL A 99 23.60 -4.70 -9.05
C VAL A 99 22.34 -4.48 -8.21
N ILE A 100 21.58 -3.44 -8.51
CA ILE A 100 20.27 -3.15 -7.93
C ILE A 100 19.23 -3.41 -8.99
N SER A 101 18.29 -4.31 -8.71
CA SER A 101 17.16 -4.60 -9.57
C SER A 101 16.02 -3.60 -9.36
N LYS A 102 15.18 -3.37 -10.37
CA LYS A 102 13.91 -2.66 -10.21
C LYS A 102 12.96 -3.38 -9.25
N GLN A 103 13.11 -4.69 -9.05
CA GLN A 103 12.38 -5.42 -8.01
C GLN A 103 12.71 -4.89 -6.62
N THR A 104 13.98 -4.54 -6.35
CA THR A 104 14.38 -3.97 -5.06
C THR A 104 13.65 -2.66 -4.76
N LEU A 105 13.36 -1.86 -5.80
CA LEU A 105 12.56 -0.64 -5.66
C LEU A 105 11.08 -0.97 -5.33
N SER A 106 10.51 -1.98 -5.98
CA SER A 106 9.16 -2.49 -5.66
C SER A 106 9.06 -2.92 -4.19
N ASP A 107 10.02 -3.73 -3.73
CA ASP A 107 10.07 -4.23 -2.36
C ASP A 107 10.24 -3.09 -1.35
N THR A 108 11.08 -2.10 -1.66
CA THR A 108 11.29 -0.92 -0.79
C THR A 108 10.01 -0.11 -0.61
N VAL A 109 9.20 0.04 -1.67
CA VAL A 109 7.90 0.71 -1.59
C VAL A 109 6.93 -0.11 -0.75
N ALA A 110 6.90 -1.44 -0.89
CA ALA A 110 6.08 -2.31 -0.04
C ALA A 110 6.44 -2.15 1.45
N VAL A 111 7.73 -2.12 1.79
CA VAL A 111 8.21 -1.84 3.15
C VAL A 111 7.76 -0.47 3.64
N THR A 112 7.84 0.56 2.80
CA THR A 112 7.40 1.91 3.16
C THR A 112 5.89 1.95 3.43
N LEU A 113 5.07 1.21 2.68
CA LEU A 113 3.63 1.08 2.93
C LEU A 113 3.34 0.42 4.29
N TYR A 114 4.11 -0.61 4.69
CA TYR A 114 4.00 -1.19 6.02
C TYR A 114 4.32 -0.19 7.12
N MET A 115 5.39 0.60 6.95
CA MET A 115 5.76 1.63 7.92
C MET A 115 4.72 2.75 8.01
N LEU A 116 4.10 3.14 6.90
CA LEU A 116 3.03 4.15 6.91
C LEU A 116 1.75 3.63 7.58
N ALA A 117 1.42 2.35 7.39
CA ALA A 117 0.23 1.75 7.99
C ALA A 117 0.37 1.48 9.49
N PHE A 118 1.56 1.12 9.98
CA PHE A 118 1.76 0.62 11.35
C PHE A 118 2.90 1.27 12.14
N GLY A 119 3.87 1.89 11.46
CA GLY A 119 5.11 2.40 12.05
C GLY A 119 5.04 3.84 12.55
N GLY A 120 3.87 4.27 13.06
CA GLY A 120 3.72 5.56 13.72
C GLY A 120 4.69 5.75 14.88
#